data_AF-A0A0F9SCF9-F1
#
_entry.id   AF-A0A0F9SCF9-F1
#
_cell.length_a   1.000
_cell.length_b   1.000
_cell.length_c   1.000
_cell.angle_alpha   90.00
_cell.angle_beta   90.00
_cell.angle_gamma   90.00
#
_symmetry.space_group_name_H-M   'P 1'
#
loop_
_entity.id
_entity.type
_entity.pdbx_description
1 polymer ?
#
loop_
_entity_poly.entity_id
_entity_poly.type
_entity_poly.pdbx_seq_one_letter_code
_entity_poly.pdbx_strand_id
1 'polypeptide(L)'
;MGKKLTIEYIREQFEKEGYKLLSKKYVGAHIKLKYVCSKGHRHNITWNNWSNGRRCPYCAGRPHSDCWHINKQLVIHHIDYIKKHCNPWNLITLCRSCNGRANKNRKWHTSYYTEIMIKRGLSHAVQLNS
;
A
#
# COMPACT_ATOMS: atom_id res chain seq x y z
N MET A 1 -34.45 2.63 16.78
CA MET A 1 -33.09 3.19 16.64
C MET A 1 -32.12 2.08 16.30
N GLY A 2 -31.41 2.17 15.17
CA GLY A 2 -30.38 1.19 14.82
C GLY A 2 -29.21 1.24 15.80
N LYS A 3 -28.73 0.07 16.23
CA LYS A 3 -27.59 -0.05 17.15
C LYS A 3 -26.37 0.63 16.52
N LYS A 4 -25.74 1.57 17.23
CA LYS A 4 -24.51 2.23 16.75
C LYS A 4 -23.40 1.18 16.61
N LEU A 5 -22.82 1.08 15.42
CA LEU A 5 -21.67 0.24 15.17
C LEU A 5 -20.43 0.79 15.89
N THR A 6 -19.68 -0.06 16.58
CA THR A 6 -18.43 0.30 17.26
C THR A 6 -17.22 0.04 16.38
N ILE A 7 -16.09 0.72 16.64
CA ILE A 7 -14.84 0.48 15.90
C ILE A 7 -14.28 -0.92 16.22
N GLU A 8 -14.53 -1.43 17.42
CA GLU A 8 -14.18 -2.79 17.87
C GLU A 8 -14.88 -3.84 17.01
N TYR A 9 -16.19 -3.72 16.84
CA TYR A 9 -16.94 -4.61 15.98
C TYR A 9 -16.40 -4.59 14.54
N ILE A 10 -16.13 -3.40 13.98
CA ILE A 10 -15.56 -3.27 12.63
C ILE A 10 -14.20 -3.98 12.55
N ARG A 11 -13.36 -3.80 13.57
CA ARG A 11 -12.03 -4.43 13.62
C ARG A 11 -12.14 -5.95 13.58
N GLU A 12 -13.02 -6.54 14.38
CA GLU A 12 -13.28 -7.99 14.36
C GLU A 12 -13.73 -8.48 12.97
N GLN A 13 -14.58 -7.72 12.26
CA GLN A 13 -15.03 -8.10 10.92
C GLN A 13 -13.89 -8.07 9.89
N PHE A 14 -12.97 -7.11 9.99
CA PHE A 14 -11.77 -7.09 9.15
C PHE A 14 -10.88 -8.29 9.45
N GLU A 15 -10.63 -8.56 10.74
CA GLU A 15 -9.74 -9.62 11.19
C GLU A 15 -10.25 -11.02 10.84
N LYS A 16 -11.57 -11.26 10.92
CA LYS A 16 -12.22 -12.52 10.47
C LYS A 16 -11.91 -12.88 9.01
N GLU A 17 -11.67 -11.88 8.17
CA GLU A 17 -11.37 -12.07 6.75
C GLU A 17 -9.86 -11.91 6.43
N GLY A 18 -9.00 -11.86 7.45
CA GLY A 18 -7.55 -11.72 7.28
C GLY A 18 -7.08 -10.31 6.90
N TYR A 19 -7.88 -9.29 7.22
CA TYR A 19 -7.53 -7.87 7.04
C TYR A 19 -7.20 -7.23 8.38
N LYS A 20 -6.24 -6.29 8.39
CA LYS A 20 -5.90 -5.50 9.57
C LYS A 20 -6.38 -4.07 9.42
N LEU A 21 -7.26 -3.64 10.32
CA LEU A 21 -7.76 -2.27 10.38
C LEU A 21 -6.67 -1.34 10.95
N LEU A 22 -6.39 -0.24 10.26
CA LEU A 22 -5.40 0.77 10.66
C LEU A 22 -6.04 2.03 11.27
N SER A 23 -7.32 2.28 10.95
CA SER A 23 -8.07 3.38 11.55
C SER A 23 -8.35 3.11 13.04
N LYS A 24 -8.10 4.12 13.88
CA LYS A 24 -8.34 4.04 15.34
C LYS A 24 -9.75 4.45 15.77
N LYS A 25 -10.51 5.14 14.92
CA LYS A 25 -11.84 5.67 15.23
C LYS A 25 -12.80 5.40 14.07
N TYR A 26 -14.08 5.19 14.41
CA TYR A 26 -15.18 5.10 13.46
C TYR A 26 -16.18 6.23 13.76
N VAL A 27 -16.49 7.03 12.73
CA VAL A 27 -17.39 8.20 12.85
C VAL A 27 -18.70 7.97 12.09
N GLY A 28 -18.68 7.21 11.00
CA GLY A 28 -19.89 6.92 10.23
C GLY A 28 -19.64 6.08 8.98
N ALA A 29 -20.73 5.57 8.38
CA ALA A 29 -20.68 4.53 7.36
C ALA A 29 -20.01 4.96 6.05
N HIS A 30 -19.99 6.27 5.76
CA HIS A 30 -19.38 6.87 4.57
C HIS A 30 -17.96 7.41 4.80
N ILE A 31 -17.45 7.36 6.03
CA ILE A 31 -16.09 7.79 6.36
C ILE A 31 -15.11 6.68 5.98
N LYS A 32 -14.01 7.06 5.32
CA LYS A 32 -12.97 6.13 4.88
C LYS A 32 -12.19 5.58 6.08
N LEU A 33 -12.14 4.25 6.16
CA LEU A 33 -11.33 3.48 7.09
C LEU A 33 -10.09 2.95 6.38
N LYS A 34 -8.92 3.16 6.97
CA LYS A 34 -7.63 2.65 6.46
C LYS A 34 -7.46 1.21 6.90
N TYR A 35 -6.99 0.34 6.01
CA TYR A 35 -6.72 -1.07 6.30
C TYR A 35 -5.57 -1.62 5.46
N VAL A 36 -5.08 -2.80 5.83
CA VAL A 36 -4.13 -3.59 5.04
C VAL A 36 -4.66 -5.02 4.87
N CYS A 37 -4.56 -5.57 3.65
CA CYS A 37 -4.94 -6.96 3.39
C CYS A 37 -3.81 -7.94 3.72
N SER A 38 -4.12 -9.24 3.73
CA SER A 38 -3.14 -10.32 3.95
C SER A 38 -1.95 -10.29 2.99
N LYS A 39 -2.14 -9.81 1.74
CA LYS A 39 -1.05 -9.60 0.76
C LYS A 39 -0.25 -8.31 0.99
N GLY A 40 -0.52 -7.57 2.07
CA GLY A 40 0.21 -6.36 2.43
C GLY A 40 -0.23 -5.08 1.71
N HIS A 41 -1.28 -5.12 0.88
CA HIS A 41 -1.77 -3.93 0.20
C HIS A 41 -2.51 -3.00 1.16
N ARG A 42 -2.09 -1.73 1.24
CA ARG A 42 -2.74 -0.69 2.04
C ARG A 42 -3.80 0.02 1.21
N HIS A 43 -5.02 0.16 1.72
CA HIS A 43 -6.06 0.96 1.08
C HIS A 43 -7.09 1.47 2.09
N ASN A 44 -8.11 2.14 1.57
CA ASN A 44 -9.15 2.80 2.31
C ASN A 44 -10.50 2.29 1.78
N ILE A 45 -11.43 1.99 2.67
CA ILE A 45 -12.78 1.57 2.32
C ILE A 45 -13.77 2.21 3.29
N THR A 46 -14.99 2.48 2.84
CA THR A 46 -16.07 2.92 3.73
C THR A 46 -16.73 1.68 4.34
N TRP A 47 -17.31 1.81 5.54
CA TRP A 47 -18.03 0.68 6.15
C TRP A 47 -19.16 0.19 5.25
N ASN A 48 -19.91 1.11 4.63
CA ASN A 48 -20.96 0.75 3.67
C ASN A 48 -20.44 -0.10 2.49
N ASN A 49 -19.25 0.19 1.97
CA ASN A 49 -18.67 -0.62 0.90
C ASN A 49 -18.21 -1.99 1.41
N TRP A 50 -17.64 -2.05 2.61
CA TRP A 50 -17.24 -3.31 3.25
C TRP A 50 -18.46 -4.22 3.51
N SER A 51 -19.53 -3.68 4.07
CA SER A 51 -20.77 -4.43 4.33
C SER A 51 -21.44 -4.94 3.05
N ASN A 52 -21.24 -4.25 1.93
CA ASN A 52 -21.70 -4.68 0.59
C ASN A 52 -20.72 -5.64 -0.12
N GLY A 53 -19.81 -6.29 0.60
CA GLY A 53 -18.91 -7.31 0.05
C GLY A 53 -17.68 -6.78 -0.71
N ARG A 54 -17.46 -5.46 -0.77
CA ARG A 54 -16.24 -4.92 -1.40
C ARG A 54 -15.03 -5.17 -0.52
N ARG A 55 -13.92 -5.61 -1.12
CA ARG A 55 -12.64 -5.91 -0.45
C ARG A 55 -11.48 -5.19 -1.12
N CYS A 56 -10.26 -5.67 -0.87
CA CYS A 56 -9.06 -5.11 -1.49
C CYS A 56 -9.18 -5.12 -3.01
N PRO A 57 -9.23 -3.94 -3.67
CA PRO A 57 -9.38 -3.88 -5.12
C PRO A 57 -8.14 -4.42 -5.82
N TYR A 58 -6.95 -4.30 -5.19
CA TYR A 58 -5.72 -4.89 -5.72
C TYR A 58 -5.77 -6.42 -5.73
N CYS A 59 -6.38 -7.05 -4.72
CA CYS A 59 -6.60 -8.50 -4.72
C CYS A 59 -7.65 -8.90 -5.77
N ALA A 60 -8.62 -8.04 -6.07
CA ALA A 60 -9.64 -8.22 -7.10
C ALA A 60 -9.14 -7.89 -8.52
N GLY A 61 -7.81 -7.79 -8.73
CA GLY A 61 -7.22 -7.52 -10.04
C GLY A 61 -7.33 -6.07 -10.51
N ARG A 62 -7.86 -5.15 -9.69
CA ARG A 62 -7.80 -3.73 -10.03
C ARG A 62 -6.35 -3.24 -9.90
N PRO A 63 -5.89 -2.44 -10.86
CA PRO A 63 -4.61 -1.76 -10.79
C PRO A 63 -4.31 -1.16 -9.43
N HIS A 64 -3.03 -1.11 -9.06
CA HIS A 64 -2.61 -0.11 -8.07
C HIS A 64 -3.15 1.24 -8.54
N SER A 65 -3.81 2.02 -7.67
CA SER A 65 -4.32 3.36 -8.05
C SER A 65 -3.18 4.23 -8.62
N ASP A 66 -1.94 3.87 -8.30
CA ASP A 66 -0.74 4.54 -8.80
C ASP A 66 -0.11 3.98 -10.08
N CYS A 67 -0.64 2.88 -10.65
CA CYS A 67 -0.21 2.34 -11.93
C CYS A 67 -1.33 2.52 -12.97
N TRP A 68 -1.07 3.28 -14.04
CA TRP A 68 -2.06 3.49 -15.10
C TRP A 68 -2.08 2.36 -16.14
N HIS A 69 -1.17 1.40 -16.05
CA HIS A 69 -1.02 0.28 -17.00
C HIS A 69 -0.85 0.66 -18.47
N ILE A 70 -0.63 1.95 -18.78
CA ILE A 70 -0.41 2.46 -20.14
C ILE A 70 0.92 2.01 -20.75
N ASN A 71 1.95 1.80 -19.93
CA ASN A 71 3.25 1.29 -20.38
C ASN A 71 3.80 0.33 -19.33
N LYS A 72 3.80 -0.97 -19.69
CA LYS A 72 4.15 -2.09 -18.81
C LYS A 72 5.63 -2.49 -18.85
N GLN A 73 6.45 -1.86 -19.71
CA GLN A 73 7.88 -2.20 -19.78
C GLN A 73 8.54 -1.93 -18.43
N LEU A 74 9.27 -2.93 -17.92
CA LEU A 74 9.95 -2.85 -16.64
C LEU A 74 11.27 -2.07 -16.78
N VAL A 75 11.54 -1.20 -15.81
CA VAL A 75 12.73 -0.36 -15.72
C VAL A 75 13.22 -0.30 -14.27
N ILE A 76 14.52 -0.11 -14.08
CA ILE A 76 15.12 0.09 -12.77
C ILE A 76 14.95 1.57 -12.35
N HIS A 77 14.59 1.77 -11.08
CA HIS A 77 14.46 3.07 -10.45
C HIS A 77 15.37 3.15 -9.21
N HIS A 78 16.08 4.27 -9.07
CA HIS A 78 16.86 4.59 -7.88
C HIS A 78 15.95 5.30 -6.88
N ILE A 79 15.70 4.70 -5.72
CA ILE A 79 14.68 5.14 -4.75
C ILE A 79 15.00 6.54 -4.18
N ASP A 80 16.28 6.86 -4.04
CA ASP A 80 16.80 8.16 -3.61
C ASP A 80 17.04 9.17 -4.76
N TYR A 81 16.77 8.77 -6.01
CA TYR A 81 17.01 9.56 -7.22
C TYR A 81 18.48 9.88 -7.52
N ILE A 82 19.43 9.18 -6.88
CA ILE A 82 20.87 9.34 -7.09
C ILE A 82 21.38 8.17 -7.93
N LYS A 83 21.65 8.42 -9.22
CA LYS A 83 22.07 7.39 -10.20
C LYS A 83 23.36 6.65 -9.84
N LYS A 84 24.19 7.22 -8.96
CA LYS A 84 25.45 6.60 -8.50
C LYS A 84 25.22 5.58 -7.37
N HIS A 85 24.07 5.61 -6.71
CA HIS A 85 23.77 4.75 -5.56
C HIS A 85 23.12 3.44 -6.05
N CYS A 86 23.92 2.58 -6.67
CA CYS A 86 23.46 1.33 -7.31
C CYS A 86 23.31 0.14 -6.35
N ASN A 87 23.18 0.40 -5.04
CA ASN A 87 23.07 -0.66 -4.04
C ASN A 87 21.72 -1.41 -4.16
N PRO A 88 21.65 -2.73 -3.88
CA PRO A 88 20.42 -3.50 -4.02
C PRO A 88 19.20 -2.94 -3.25
N TRP A 89 19.43 -2.34 -2.08
CA TRP A 89 18.36 -1.70 -1.28
C TRP A 89 17.83 -0.39 -1.87
N ASN A 90 18.55 0.22 -2.80
CA ASN A 90 18.17 1.47 -3.46
C ASN A 90 17.61 1.27 -4.87
N LEU A 91 17.61 0.04 -5.41
CA LEU A 91 17.17 -0.26 -6.77
C LEU A 91 15.83 -1.02 -6.79
N ILE A 92 14.76 -0.37 -7.22
CA ILE A 92 13.43 -0.99 -7.38
C ILE A 92 13.03 -1.11 -8.84
N THR A 93 12.51 -2.27 -9.24
CA THR A 93 11.96 -2.46 -10.59
C THR A 93 10.51 -1.95 -10.63
N LEU A 94 10.20 -1.07 -11.58
CA LEU A 94 8.88 -0.47 -11.81
C LEU A 94 8.50 -0.59 -13.28
N CYS A 95 7.21 -0.50 -13.63
CA CYS A 95 6.84 -0.25 -15.02
C CYS A 95 7.17 1.21 -15.42
N ARG A 96 7.38 1.49 -16.71
CA ARG A 96 7.67 2.87 -17.19
C ARG A 96 6.61 3.89 -16.76
N SER A 97 5.34 3.48 -16.73
CA SER A 97 4.26 4.35 -16.24
C SER A 97 4.49 4.80 -14.78
N CYS A 98 4.81 3.86 -13.89
CA CYS A 98 5.12 4.15 -12.49
C CYS A 98 6.44 4.90 -12.33
N ASN A 99 7.47 4.58 -13.11
CA ASN A 99 8.75 5.29 -13.09
C ASN A 99 8.58 6.79 -13.46
N GLY A 100 7.79 7.09 -14.49
CA GLY A 100 7.48 8.48 -14.85
C GLY A 100 6.76 9.24 -13.72
N ARG A 101 5.82 8.58 -13.05
CA ARG A 101 5.07 9.15 -11.92
C ARG A 101 5.90 9.38 -10.67
N ALA A 102 6.92 8.56 -10.44
CA ALA A 102 7.82 8.71 -9.30
C ALA A 102 8.42 10.12 -9.20
N ASN A 103 8.51 10.86 -10.31
CA ASN A 103 9.01 12.23 -10.33
C ASN A 103 8.04 13.27 -9.74
N LYS A 104 6.73 13.00 -9.68
CA LYS A 104 5.70 13.98 -9.25
C LYS A 104 5.65 14.18 -7.73
N ASN A 105 5.99 13.15 -6.95
CA ASN A 105 6.00 13.23 -5.48
C ASN A 105 7.15 12.39 -4.91
N ARG A 106 8.38 12.87 -5.10
CA ARG A 106 9.60 12.12 -4.75
C ARG A 106 9.61 11.68 -3.29
N LYS A 107 9.25 12.57 -2.36
CA LYS A 107 9.21 12.26 -0.92
C LYS A 107 8.34 11.05 -0.61
N TRP A 108 7.10 11.04 -1.12
CA TRP A 108 6.18 9.91 -0.91
C TRP A 108 6.70 8.64 -1.55
N HIS A 109 7.19 8.71 -2.79
CA HIS A 109 7.70 7.55 -3.52
C HIS A 109 8.95 6.96 -2.88
N THR A 110 9.90 7.79 -2.43
CA THR A 110 11.07 7.36 -1.66
C THR A 110 10.63 6.58 -0.43
N SER A 111 9.75 7.14 0.42
CA SER A 111 9.25 6.43 1.61
C SER A 111 8.53 5.13 1.26
N TYR A 112 7.64 5.16 0.27
CA TYR A 112 6.85 4.00 -0.12
C TYR A 112 7.71 2.86 -0.69
N TYR A 113 8.65 3.17 -1.58
CA TYR A 113 9.54 2.16 -2.15
C TYR A 113 10.52 1.64 -1.10
N THR A 114 11.02 2.49 -0.21
CA THR A 114 11.85 2.06 0.93
C THR A 114 11.10 1.06 1.82
N GLU A 115 9.84 1.32 2.16
CA GLU A 115 9.01 0.36 2.91
C GLU A 115 8.86 -0.99 2.18
N ILE A 116 8.74 -0.98 0.85
CA ILE A 116 8.67 -2.22 0.05
C ILE A 116 10.00 -2.99 0.14
N MET A 117 11.14 -2.31 0.01
CA MET A 117 12.44 -2.96 0.07
C MET A 117 12.72 -3.54 1.46
N ILE A 118 12.39 -2.80 2.54
CA ILE A 118 12.48 -3.29 3.92
C ILE A 118 11.63 -4.55 4.12
N LYS A 119 10.38 -4.56 3.63
CA LYS A 119 9.49 -5.74 3.71
C LYS A 119 10.02 -6.95 2.94
N ARG A 120 10.90 -6.73 1.96
CA ARG A 120 11.60 -7.78 1.20
C ARG A 120 12.94 -8.17 1.82
N GLY A 121 13.31 -7.61 2.98
CA GLY A 121 14.60 -7.86 3.63
C GLY A 121 15.77 -7.08 3.03
N LEU A 122 15.52 -6.15 2.11
CA LEU A 122 16.54 -5.36 1.41
C LEU A 122 16.64 -3.96 2.04
N SER A 123 17.33 -3.85 3.17
CA SER A 123 17.57 -2.57 3.84
C SER A 123 19.05 -2.33 4.09
N HIS A 124 19.46 -1.07 4.13
CA HIS A 124 20.85 -0.68 4.40
C HIS A 124 21.39 -1.27 5.72
N ALA A 125 20.55 -1.35 6.75
CA ALA A 125 20.92 -1.91 8.06
C ALA A 125 21.07 -3.45 8.07
N VAL A 126 20.42 -4.16 7.14
CA VAL A 126 20.50 -5.63 7.07
C VAL A 126 21.85 -6.08 6.49
N GLN A 127 22.42 -5.32 5.54
CA GLN A 127 23.67 -5.69 4.85
C GLN A 127 24.96 -5.33 5.59
N LEU A 128 24.87 -4.62 6.72
CA LEU A 128 26.02 -4.38 7.61
C LEU A 128 26.18 -5.48 8.67
N ASN A 129 25.21 -6.40 8.77
CA ASN A 129 25.21 -7.54 9.68
C ASN A 129 25.32 -8.88 8.92
N SER A 130 25.78 -8.85 7.67
CA SER A 130 25.97 -10.01 6.78
C SER A 130 27.43 -10.18 6.40
#